data_AF-A0A014NSY2-F1
#
_entry.id   AF-A0A014NSY2-F1
#
_cell.length_a   1.000
_cell.length_b   1.000
_cell.length_c   1.000
_cell.angle_alpha   90.00
_cell.angle_beta   90.00
_cell.angle_gamma   90.00
#
_symmetry.space_group_name_H-M   'P 1'
#
loop_
_entity.id
_entity.type
_entity.pdbx_description
1 polymer ?
#
loop_
_entity_poly.entity_id
_entity_poly.type
_entity_poly.pdbx_seq_one_letter_code
_entity_poly.pdbx_strand_id
1 'polypeptide(L)'
;MTVRALTKPLTDWEFFLADPAPGAAPPGVPPLLRLRALRATAVTAWTYRRRGWSRARPLLEGARPAPGAWRPRELHPDVGVLLARRQVFWSQAVLRVLLPRADCLPRSLALARYLAALGLPAEVCVARALTSTFEKDTFHAWTEVHGVVLNDNQDVTVGYRVLQRIGSARLTDTPAAPGRRRGLAP
;
A
#
# COMPACT_ATOMS: atom_id res chain seq x y z
N MET A 1 19.93 -33.50 -10.55
CA MET A 1 19.11 -32.59 -11.37
C MET A 1 19.34 -31.17 -10.85
N THR A 2 20.12 -30.38 -11.58
CA THR A 2 20.64 -29.08 -11.14
C THR A 2 19.75 -27.98 -11.70
N VAL A 3 19.01 -27.28 -10.84
CA VAL A 3 18.19 -26.13 -11.25
C VAL A 3 19.12 -24.96 -11.50
N ARG A 4 19.30 -24.62 -12.77
CA ARG A 4 20.09 -23.48 -13.23
C ARG A 4 19.31 -22.21 -12.89
N ALA A 5 19.70 -21.52 -11.82
CA ALA A 5 19.20 -20.20 -11.50
C ALA A 5 19.60 -19.25 -12.63
N LEU A 6 18.64 -18.85 -13.47
CA LEU A 6 18.82 -17.74 -14.40
C LEU A 6 18.80 -16.45 -13.59
N THR A 7 19.95 -16.08 -13.02
CA THR A 7 20.19 -14.73 -12.49
C THR A 7 20.21 -13.75 -13.65
N LYS A 8 19.04 -13.18 -13.94
CA LYS A 8 18.97 -11.99 -14.77
C LYS A 8 19.63 -10.86 -13.96
N PRO A 9 20.66 -10.16 -14.48
CA PRO A 9 21.24 -9.05 -13.77
C PRO A 9 20.15 -8.01 -13.51
N LEU A 10 20.02 -7.61 -12.24
CA LEU A 10 19.23 -6.44 -11.85
C LEU A 10 19.76 -5.27 -12.68
N THR A 11 18.85 -4.54 -13.31
CA THR A 11 19.22 -3.40 -14.14
C THR A 11 19.76 -2.30 -13.22
N ASP A 12 20.84 -1.60 -13.56
CA ASP A 12 21.60 -0.68 -12.66
C ASP A 12 20.76 0.35 -11.87
N TRP A 13 19.56 0.69 -12.34
CA TRP A 13 18.64 1.61 -11.66
C TRP A 13 17.78 0.95 -10.55
N GLU A 14 17.67 -0.38 -10.52
CA GLU A 14 16.87 -1.13 -9.52
C GLU A 14 17.48 -1.08 -8.12
N PHE A 15 18.78 -0.76 -8.02
CA PHE A 15 19.49 -0.52 -6.76
C PHE A 15 18.90 0.67 -5.97
N PHE A 16 18.42 1.72 -6.63
CA PHE A 16 17.81 2.87 -5.95
C PHE A 16 16.44 2.57 -5.33
N LEU A 17 15.82 1.43 -5.67
CA LEU A 17 14.50 1.03 -5.20
C LEU A 17 14.56 -0.07 -4.13
N ALA A 18 15.69 -0.76 -4.03
CA ALA A 18 15.91 -1.90 -3.15
C ALA A 18 16.84 -1.50 -1.99
N ASP A 19 16.39 -1.69 -0.76
CA ASP A 19 17.33 -2.06 0.29
C ASP A 19 17.87 -3.44 -0.14
N PRO A 20 19.20 -3.68 -0.16
CA PRO A 20 19.77 -4.91 -0.70
C PRO A 20 19.60 -6.03 0.32
N ALA A 21 18.36 -6.47 0.57
CA ALA A 21 18.13 -7.77 1.14
C ALA A 21 18.50 -8.80 0.05
N PRO A 22 19.42 -9.74 0.31
CA PRO A 22 19.77 -10.81 -0.62
C PRO A 22 18.58 -11.77 -0.72
N GLY A 23 17.63 -11.47 -1.60
CA GLY A 23 16.39 -12.22 -1.73
C GLY A 23 15.72 -11.92 -3.08
N ALA A 24 15.23 -12.98 -3.73
CA ALA A 24 14.69 -13.03 -5.09
C ALA A 24 14.03 -11.74 -5.62
N ALA A 25 14.38 -11.37 -6.86
CA ALA A 25 13.74 -10.28 -7.58
C ALA A 25 12.20 -10.44 -7.58
N PRO A 26 11.44 -9.34 -7.39
CA PRO A 26 9.99 -9.45 -7.30
C PRO A 26 9.39 -9.95 -8.62
N PRO A 27 8.34 -10.79 -8.57
CA PRO A 27 7.72 -11.31 -9.77
C PRO A 27 7.10 -10.20 -10.61
N GLY A 28 7.07 -10.39 -11.93
CA GLY A 28 6.36 -9.50 -12.83
C GLY A 28 4.84 -9.55 -12.59
N VAL A 29 4.16 -8.41 -12.70
CA VAL A 29 2.68 -8.36 -12.63
C VAL A 29 2.09 -8.69 -14.01
N PRO A 30 1.27 -9.74 -14.15
CA PRO A 30 0.60 -10.05 -15.41
C PRO A 30 -0.27 -8.87 -15.89
N PRO A 31 -0.32 -8.57 -17.21
CA PRO A 31 -1.06 -7.41 -17.73
C PRO A 31 -2.55 -7.41 -17.37
N LEU A 32 -3.21 -8.57 -17.40
CA LEU A 32 -4.62 -8.71 -17.03
C LEU A 32 -4.85 -8.42 -15.53
N LEU A 33 -3.93 -8.87 -14.68
CA LEU A 33 -3.99 -8.58 -13.25
C LEU A 33 -3.80 -7.08 -12.99
N ARG A 34 -2.83 -6.46 -13.68
CA ARG A 34 -2.63 -5.00 -13.63
C ARG A 34 -3.89 -4.25 -14.07
N LEU A 35 -4.50 -4.62 -15.19
CA LEU A 35 -5.73 -3.97 -15.66
C LEU A 35 -6.87 -4.08 -14.64
N ARG A 36 -7.05 -5.24 -14.01
CA ARG A 36 -8.04 -5.43 -12.93
C ARG A 36 -7.74 -4.52 -11.73
N ALA A 37 -6.48 -4.40 -11.33
CA ALA A 37 -6.06 -3.51 -10.25
C ALA A 37 -6.27 -2.03 -10.60
N LEU A 38 -5.94 -1.62 -11.83
CA LEU A 38 -6.21 -0.26 -12.34
C LEU A 38 -7.71 0.04 -12.34
N ARG A 39 -8.55 -0.88 -12.81
CA ARG A 39 -10.01 -0.73 -12.79
C ARG A 39 -10.53 -0.56 -11.36
N ALA A 40 -10.09 -1.41 -10.43
CA ALA A 40 -10.47 -1.32 -9.03
C ALA A 40 -10.08 0.03 -8.39
N THR A 41 -8.90 0.52 -8.74
CA THR A 41 -8.38 1.82 -8.34
C THR A 41 -9.23 2.95 -8.91
N ALA A 42 -9.54 2.90 -10.20
CA ALA A 42 -10.37 3.89 -10.88
C ALA A 42 -11.77 3.98 -10.28
N VAL A 43 -12.42 2.84 -10.00
CA VAL A 43 -13.74 2.81 -9.34
C VAL A 43 -13.70 3.44 -7.96
N THR A 44 -12.65 3.18 -7.19
CA THR A 44 -12.50 3.71 -5.83
C THR A 44 -12.20 5.21 -5.85
N ALA A 45 -11.29 5.66 -6.72
CA ALA A 45 -10.98 7.07 -6.92
C ALA A 45 -12.21 7.84 -7.43
N TRP A 46 -12.94 7.30 -8.39
CA TRP A 46 -14.18 7.89 -8.88
C TRP A 46 -15.24 8.01 -7.78
N THR A 47 -15.40 6.96 -6.96
CA THR A 47 -16.32 6.96 -5.82
C THR A 47 -15.91 8.00 -4.79
N TYR A 48 -14.62 8.10 -4.46
CA TYR A 48 -14.10 9.15 -3.58
C TYR A 48 -14.41 10.54 -4.14
N ARG A 49 -14.12 10.78 -5.42
CA ARG A 49 -14.40 12.05 -6.08
C ARG A 49 -15.88 12.43 -6.06
N ARG A 50 -16.78 11.46 -6.23
CA ARG A 50 -18.24 11.71 -6.33
C ARG A 50 -18.96 11.72 -4.98
N ARG A 51 -18.47 10.96 -4.01
CA ARG A 51 -19.21 10.64 -2.77
C ARG A 51 -18.35 10.74 -1.50
N GLY A 52 -17.10 11.15 -1.62
CA GLY A 52 -16.18 11.35 -0.51
C GLY A 52 -15.65 10.06 0.14
N TRP A 53 -14.88 10.26 1.22
CA TRP A 53 -14.21 9.22 1.98
C TRP A 53 -15.16 8.13 2.49
N SER A 54 -16.28 8.52 3.11
CA SER A 54 -17.21 7.59 3.78
C SER A 54 -17.77 6.51 2.85
N ARG A 55 -17.87 6.79 1.54
CA ARG A 55 -18.33 5.82 0.54
C ARG A 55 -17.19 5.08 -0.15
N ALA A 56 -15.98 5.64 -0.16
CA ALA A 56 -14.83 5.01 -0.80
C ALA A 56 -14.08 4.05 0.14
N ARG A 57 -14.01 4.36 1.44
CA ARG A 57 -13.36 3.53 2.47
C ARG A 57 -13.85 2.08 2.50
N PRO A 58 -15.17 1.80 2.45
CA PRO A 58 -15.66 0.41 2.47
C PRO A 58 -15.23 -0.41 1.25
N LEU A 59 -14.89 0.24 0.12
CA LEU A 59 -14.39 -0.46 -1.07
C LEU A 59 -12.99 -1.03 -0.86
N LEU A 60 -12.19 -0.42 0.02
CA LEU A 60 -10.89 -0.96 0.44
C LEU A 60 -11.08 -2.02 1.53
N GLU A 61 -11.89 -1.72 2.55
CA GLU A 61 -12.14 -2.65 3.68
C GLU A 61 -12.73 -3.99 3.19
N GLY A 62 -13.62 -3.93 2.19
CA GLY A 62 -14.23 -5.11 1.57
C GLY A 62 -13.44 -5.68 0.39
N ALA A 63 -12.26 -5.14 0.06
CA ALA A 63 -11.52 -5.55 -1.13
C ALA A 63 -11.12 -7.03 -1.07
N ARG A 64 -11.24 -7.71 -2.21
CA ARG A 64 -10.70 -9.06 -2.43
C ARG A 64 -9.56 -8.99 -3.44
N PRO A 65 -8.55 -9.87 -3.34
CA PRO A 65 -7.59 -10.06 -4.42
C PRO A 65 -8.34 -10.32 -5.73
N ALA A 66 -7.85 -9.76 -6.82
CA ALA A 66 -8.39 -10.06 -8.14
C ALA A 66 -8.05 -11.51 -8.53
N PRO A 67 -8.80 -12.13 -9.46
CA PRO A 67 -8.45 -13.45 -9.95
C PRO A 67 -7.02 -13.46 -10.53
N GLY A 68 -6.20 -14.43 -10.11
CA GLY A 68 -4.79 -14.53 -10.47
C GLY A 68 -3.86 -13.60 -9.67
N ALA A 69 -4.37 -12.89 -8.66
CA ALA A 69 -3.55 -12.18 -7.68
C ALA A 69 -2.79 -13.16 -6.78
N TRP A 70 -1.68 -12.69 -6.22
CA TRP A 70 -0.95 -13.42 -5.19
C TRP A 70 -1.81 -13.59 -3.94
N ARG A 71 -1.65 -14.72 -3.26
CA ARG A 71 -2.21 -14.87 -1.91
C ARG A 71 -1.28 -14.21 -0.91
N PRO A 72 -1.80 -13.64 0.20
CA PRO A 72 -0.97 -12.98 1.22
C PRO A 72 0.20 -13.83 1.75
N ARG A 73 0.08 -15.17 1.74
CA ARG A 73 1.11 -16.11 2.22
C ARG A 73 2.11 -16.56 1.16
N GLU A 74 1.89 -16.22 -0.12
CA GLU A 74 2.76 -16.69 -1.21
C GLU A 74 4.01 -15.84 -1.39
N LEU A 75 4.00 -14.59 -0.90
CA LEU A 75 5.12 -13.66 -1.03
C LEU A 75 5.75 -13.40 0.34
N HIS A 76 7.07 -13.50 0.40
CA HIS A 76 7.83 -12.99 1.54
C HIS A 76 7.56 -11.48 1.71
N PRO A 77 7.42 -10.96 2.95
CA PRO A 77 7.10 -9.56 3.19
C PRO A 77 7.99 -8.57 2.42
N ASP A 78 9.31 -8.79 2.41
CA ASP A 78 10.26 -7.91 1.71
C ASP A 78 10.03 -7.89 0.19
N VAL A 79 9.76 -9.06 -0.41
CA VAL A 79 9.43 -9.16 -1.84
C VAL A 79 8.11 -8.45 -2.13
N GLY A 80 7.14 -8.55 -1.21
CA GLY A 80 5.87 -7.82 -1.25
C GLY A 80 6.07 -6.30 -1.26
N VAL A 81 6.95 -5.78 -0.40
CA VAL A 81 7.29 -4.35 -0.33
C VAL A 81 7.98 -3.88 -1.62
N LEU A 82 8.97 -4.63 -2.12
CA LEU A 82 9.66 -4.29 -3.38
C LEU A 82 8.70 -4.28 -4.56
N LEU A 83 7.82 -5.29 -4.65
CA LEU A 83 6.76 -5.34 -5.65
C LEU A 83 5.85 -4.12 -5.52
N ALA A 84 5.40 -3.79 -4.31
CA ALA A 84 4.52 -2.65 -4.06
C ALA A 84 5.14 -1.33 -4.52
N ARG A 85 6.42 -1.08 -4.20
CA ARG A 85 7.17 0.11 -4.66
C ARG A 85 7.19 0.23 -6.18
N ARG A 86 7.48 -0.87 -6.90
CA ARG A 86 7.47 -0.91 -8.37
C ARG A 86 6.10 -0.60 -8.98
N GLN A 87 5.03 -0.78 -8.21
CA GLN A 87 3.67 -0.57 -8.69
C GLN A 87 3.08 0.82 -8.37
N VAL A 88 3.75 1.63 -7.56
CA VAL A 88 3.27 2.97 -7.18
C VAL A 88 2.94 3.82 -8.41
N PHE A 89 3.83 3.82 -9.41
CA PHE A 89 3.62 4.60 -10.64
C PHE A 89 2.27 4.32 -11.30
N TRP A 90 1.89 3.05 -11.41
CA TRP A 90 0.66 2.62 -12.09
C TRP A 90 -0.60 3.11 -11.38
N SER A 91 -0.64 3.03 -10.05
CA SER A 91 -1.79 3.55 -9.29
C SER A 91 -1.87 5.08 -9.38
N GLN A 92 -0.72 5.76 -9.32
CA GLN A 92 -0.65 7.22 -9.38
C GLN A 92 -1.04 7.78 -10.76
N ALA A 93 -0.75 7.06 -11.84
CA ALA A 93 -1.17 7.45 -13.19
C ALA A 93 -2.71 7.53 -13.30
N VAL A 94 -3.43 6.52 -12.80
CA VAL A 94 -4.91 6.52 -12.77
C VAL A 94 -5.44 7.65 -11.89
N LEU A 95 -4.83 7.86 -10.73
CA LEU A 95 -5.25 8.92 -9.83
C LEU A 95 -5.10 10.30 -10.47
N ARG A 96 -3.97 10.58 -11.15
CA ARG A 96 -3.74 11.87 -11.83
C ARG A 96 -4.79 12.18 -12.90
N VAL A 97 -5.29 11.16 -13.61
CA VAL A 97 -6.35 11.35 -14.61
C VAL A 97 -7.70 11.68 -13.94
N LEU A 98 -8.03 11.03 -12.83
CA LEU A 98 -9.35 11.18 -12.20
C LEU A 98 -9.43 12.32 -11.17
N LEU A 99 -8.34 12.56 -10.45
CA LEU A 99 -8.14 13.56 -9.39
C LEU A 99 -6.74 14.18 -9.53
N PRO A 100 -6.53 15.13 -10.45
CA PRO A 100 -5.20 15.70 -10.72
C PRO A 100 -4.60 16.47 -9.53
N ARG A 101 -5.44 16.98 -8.63
CA ARG A 101 -5.05 17.70 -7.39
C ARG A 101 -5.37 16.87 -6.14
N ALA A 102 -5.13 15.56 -6.20
CA ALA A 102 -5.38 14.66 -5.07
C ALA A 102 -4.38 14.91 -3.92
N ASP A 103 -4.93 15.22 -2.74
CA ASP A 103 -4.18 15.29 -1.48
C ASP A 103 -3.74 13.90 -1.00
N CYS A 104 -3.12 13.83 0.18
CA CYS A 104 -2.55 12.61 0.76
C CYS A 104 -3.58 11.47 0.90
N LEU A 105 -4.79 11.76 1.38
CA LEU A 105 -5.82 10.73 1.62
C LEU A 105 -6.29 10.00 0.35
N PRO A 106 -6.78 10.66 -0.72
CA PRO A 106 -7.16 9.97 -1.95
C PRO A 106 -5.98 9.26 -2.61
N ARG A 107 -4.76 9.79 -2.45
CA ARG A 107 -3.53 9.18 -2.97
C ARG A 107 -3.24 7.84 -2.32
N SER A 108 -3.29 7.81 -0.99
CA SER A 108 -3.06 6.62 -0.19
C SER A 108 -4.18 5.59 -0.39
N LEU A 109 -5.43 6.03 -0.48
CA LEU A 109 -6.56 5.14 -0.76
C LEU A 109 -6.44 4.46 -2.12
N ALA A 110 -6.08 5.21 -3.17
CA ALA A 110 -5.92 4.66 -4.51
C ALA A 110 -4.78 3.63 -4.56
N LEU A 111 -3.63 3.93 -3.94
CA LEU A 111 -2.51 3.00 -3.86
C LEU A 111 -2.87 1.73 -3.07
N ALA A 112 -3.44 1.88 -1.87
CA ALA A 112 -3.86 0.73 -1.06
C ALA A 112 -4.88 -0.15 -1.81
N ARG A 113 -5.84 0.46 -2.52
CA ARG A 113 -6.82 -0.29 -3.31
C ARG A 113 -6.18 -1.06 -4.47
N TYR A 114 -5.24 -0.43 -5.16
CA TYR A 114 -4.48 -1.05 -6.25
C TYR A 114 -3.74 -2.29 -5.73
N LEU A 115 -2.96 -2.13 -4.65
CA LEU A 115 -2.16 -3.18 -4.04
C LEU A 115 -3.03 -4.31 -3.47
N ALA A 116 -4.18 -3.97 -2.87
CA ALA A 116 -5.15 -4.95 -2.41
C ALA A 116 -5.73 -5.80 -3.56
N ALA A 117 -5.92 -5.22 -4.74
CA ALA A 117 -6.34 -5.98 -5.93
C ALA A 117 -5.24 -6.93 -6.42
N LEU A 118 -3.96 -6.59 -6.19
CA LEU A 118 -2.83 -7.48 -6.43
C LEU A 118 -2.65 -8.54 -5.34
N GLY A 119 -3.42 -8.48 -4.26
CA GLY A 119 -3.32 -9.43 -3.14
C GLY A 119 -2.30 -9.05 -2.08
N LEU A 120 -1.76 -7.82 -2.12
CA LEU A 120 -0.83 -7.32 -1.11
C LEU A 120 -1.61 -6.71 0.07
N PRO A 121 -1.16 -6.92 1.33
CA PRO A 121 -1.85 -6.44 2.53
C PRO A 121 -1.55 -4.96 2.78
N ALA A 122 -2.01 -4.11 1.88
CA ALA A 122 -1.83 -2.67 1.99
C ALA A 122 -2.86 -2.03 2.93
N GLU A 123 -2.37 -1.11 3.76
CA GLU A 123 -3.17 -0.33 4.70
C GLU A 123 -3.01 1.16 4.41
N VAL A 124 -4.10 1.91 4.48
CA VAL A 124 -4.07 3.37 4.60
C VAL A 124 -3.93 3.70 6.08
N CYS A 125 -2.86 4.40 6.43
CA CYS A 125 -2.70 5.01 7.74
C CYS A 125 -3.25 6.43 7.70
N VAL A 126 -4.20 6.76 8.57
CA VAL A 126 -4.65 8.13 8.82
C VAL A 126 -4.12 8.55 10.17
N ALA A 127 -3.38 9.66 10.20
CA ALA A 127 -2.61 10.05 11.36
C ALA A 127 -2.74 11.54 11.65
N ARG A 128 -2.40 11.91 12.88
CA ARG A 128 -2.35 13.30 13.36
C ARG A 128 -0.91 13.68 13.69
N ALA A 129 -0.49 14.86 13.28
CA ALA A 129 0.85 15.38 13.61
C ALA A 129 1.01 15.51 15.13
N LEU A 130 2.21 15.18 15.64
CA LEU A 130 2.53 15.26 17.06
C LEU A 130 2.99 16.67 17.49
N THR A 131 3.65 17.39 16.59
CA THR A 131 4.32 18.67 16.91
C THR A 131 3.99 19.80 15.93
N SER A 132 3.05 19.60 14.99
CA SER A 132 2.72 20.63 14.01
C SER A 132 1.97 21.79 14.66
N THR A 133 2.43 23.01 14.38
CA THR A 133 1.77 24.27 14.72
C THR A 133 0.88 24.79 13.57
N PHE A 134 0.91 24.15 12.40
CA PHE A 134 0.12 24.54 11.23
C PHE A 134 -1.11 23.64 11.06
N GLU A 135 -2.30 24.26 11.03
CA GLU A 135 -3.57 23.52 10.91
C GLU A 135 -3.64 22.62 9.67
N LYS A 136 -3.09 23.08 8.54
CA LYS A 136 -3.08 22.36 7.26
C LYS A 136 -2.34 21.01 7.31
N ASP A 137 -1.39 20.86 8.23
CA ASP A 137 -0.56 19.66 8.39
C ASP A 137 -1.00 18.84 9.61
N THR A 138 -2.15 19.16 10.21
CA THR A 138 -2.66 18.47 11.40
C THR A 138 -2.96 17.01 11.10
N PHE A 139 -3.45 16.71 9.90
CA PHE A 139 -3.79 15.35 9.48
C PHE A 139 -3.05 14.97 8.23
N HIS A 140 -2.61 13.72 8.21
CA HIS A 140 -1.89 13.17 7.07
C HIS A 140 -2.28 11.72 6.85
N ALA A 141 -2.07 11.23 5.63
CA ALA A 141 -2.36 9.86 5.30
C ALA A 141 -1.36 9.27 4.29
N TRP A 142 -0.86 8.09 4.61
CA TRP A 142 0.05 7.32 3.75
C TRP A 142 -0.42 5.88 3.61
N THR A 143 0.19 5.13 2.70
CA THR A 143 -0.02 3.69 2.52
C THR A 143 1.18 2.93 3.05
N GLU A 144 0.92 1.89 3.82
CA GLU A 144 1.91 0.91 4.26
C GLU A 144 1.63 -0.47 3.65
N VAL A 145 2.70 -1.25 3.44
CA VAL A 145 2.64 -2.69 3.21
C VAL A 145 3.63 -3.34 4.17
N HIS A 146 3.18 -4.31 4.97
CA HIS A 146 4.00 -4.94 6.02
C HIS A 146 4.70 -3.93 6.95
N GLY A 147 4.03 -2.81 7.26
CA GLY A 147 4.57 -1.74 8.11
C GLY A 147 5.56 -0.78 7.41
N VAL A 148 5.87 -0.99 6.13
CA VAL A 148 6.77 -0.11 5.37
C VAL A 148 5.97 0.94 4.62
N VAL A 149 6.30 2.22 4.82
CA VAL A 149 5.68 3.37 4.13
C VAL A 149 6.03 3.36 2.64
N LEU A 150 5.04 3.58 1.76
CA LEU A 150 5.21 3.46 0.31
C LEU A 150 5.10 4.76 -0.50
N ASN A 151 4.25 5.69 -0.08
CA ASN A 151 3.98 6.93 -0.82
C ASN A 151 4.35 8.19 -0.03
N ASP A 152 5.23 8.03 0.95
CA ASP A 152 5.81 9.07 1.77
C ASP A 152 7.23 8.69 2.24
N ASN A 153 7.90 9.58 2.96
CA ASN A 153 9.14 9.26 3.67
C ASN A 153 8.86 8.40 4.91
N GLN A 154 9.73 7.44 5.24
CA GLN A 154 9.63 6.62 6.45
C GLN A 154 9.59 7.46 7.74
N ASP A 155 10.23 8.63 7.75
CA ASP A 155 10.27 9.54 8.90
C ASP A 155 8.87 10.05 9.32
N VAL A 156 7.86 9.91 8.45
CA VAL A 156 6.46 10.25 8.77
C VAL A 156 5.96 9.50 10.01
N THR A 157 6.51 8.31 10.28
CA THR A 157 6.15 7.48 11.42
C THR A 157 6.61 8.04 12.77
N VAL A 158 7.61 8.94 12.76
CA VAL A 158 8.11 9.63 13.96
C VAL A 158 7.31 10.89 14.25
N GLY A 159 6.95 11.65 13.21
CA GLY A 159 6.26 12.94 13.34
C GLY A 159 4.74 12.85 13.54
N TYR A 160 4.14 11.67 13.30
CA TYR A 160 2.69 11.49 13.30
C TYR A 160 2.24 10.30 14.16
N ARG A 161 1.15 10.49 14.89
CA ARG A 161 0.44 9.42 15.58
C ARG A 161 -0.68 8.87 14.70
N VAL A 162 -0.57 7.60 14.32
CA VAL A 162 -1.64 6.90 13.59
C VAL A 162 -2.90 6.82 14.45
N LEU A 163 -4.01 7.32 13.91
CA LEU A 163 -5.33 7.27 14.51
C LEU A 163 -6.14 6.08 13.99
N GLN A 164 -5.99 5.77 12.70
CA GLN A 164 -6.72 4.69 12.04
C GLN A 164 -5.84 3.99 11.01
N ARG A 165 -5.97 2.65 10.97
CA ARG A 165 -5.46 1.81 9.89
C ARG A 165 -6.65 1.24 9.13
N ILE A 166 -6.66 1.42 7.82
CA ILE A 166 -7.72 0.93 6.93
C ILE A 166 -7.09 0.01 5.90
N GLY A 167 -7.33 -1.29 6.03
CA GLY A 167 -6.92 -2.30 5.07
C GLY A 167 -8.07 -3.27 4.77
N SER A 168 -7.82 -4.23 3.87
CA SER A 168 -8.76 -5.34 3.68
C SER A 168 -8.50 -6.41 4.74
N ALA A 169 -9.53 -6.72 5.53
CA ALA A 169 -9.50 -7.81 6.51
C ALA A 169 -9.19 -9.18 5.87
N ARG A 170 -9.41 -9.31 4.56
CA ARG A 170 -9.18 -10.55 3.80
C ARG A 170 -7.74 -10.72 3.33
N LEU A 171 -6.92 -9.67 3.47
CA LEU A 171 -5.52 -9.65 3.07
C LEU A 171 -4.59 -9.59 4.29
N THR A 172 -5.07 -9.06 5.42
CA THR A 172 -4.37 -9.12 6.70
C THR A 172 -4.43 -10.54 7.27
N ASP A 173 -3.45 -11.36 6.90
CA ASP A 173 -3.02 -12.53 7.67
C ASP A 173 -1.86 -12.08 8.58
N THR A 174 -2.18 -11.45 9.70
CA THR A 174 -1.19 -11.23 10.76
C THR A 174 -1.68 -12.01 11.99
N PRO A 175 -0.93 -13.02 12.48
CA PRO A 175 -1.17 -13.50 13.84
C PRO A 175 -1.00 -12.29 14.76
N ALA A 176 -2.01 -12.00 15.58
CA ALA A 176 -1.97 -10.89 16.50
C ALA A 176 -0.61 -10.86 17.21
N ALA A 177 0.15 -9.77 17.06
CA ALA A 177 1.37 -9.60 17.83
C ALA A 177 0.99 -9.66 19.33
N PRO A 178 1.61 -10.54 20.14
CA PRO A 178 1.34 -10.57 21.56
C PRO A 178 2.00 -9.33 22.18
N GLY A 179 1.19 -8.32 22.50
CA GLY A 179 1.65 -7.22 23.36
C GLY A 179 1.29 -5.81 22.90
N ARG A 180 0.02 -5.44 23.00
CA ARG A 180 -0.34 -4.12 23.54
C ARG A 180 -1.44 -4.30 24.57
N ARG A 181 -1.02 -4.63 25.79
CA ARG A 181 -1.88 -4.53 26.97
C ARG A 181 -2.45 -3.11 27.01
N ARG A 182 -3.76 -3.01 27.23
CA ARG A 182 -4.40 -1.79 27.74
C ARG A 182 -3.68 -1.44 29.04
N GLY A 183 -2.82 -0.42 29.01
CA GLY A 183 -2.35 0.23 30.22
C GLY A 183 -3.52 1.05 30.76
N LEU A 184 -4.12 0.55 31.85
CA LEU A 184 -4.91 1.37 32.75
C LEU A 184 -4.07 2.57 33.21
N ALA A 185 -4.76 3.70 33.34
CA ALA A 185 -4.27 4.90 34.00
C ALA A 185 -3.88 4.62 35.47
N PRO A 186 -3.01 5.44 36.07
CA PRO A 186 -3.23 5.90 37.44
C PRO A 186 -4.31 6.99 37.48
#